data_AF-A0A0N4X0L3-F1
#
_entry.id   AF-A0A0N4X0L3-F1
#
_cell.length_a   1.000
_cell.length_b   1.000
_cell.length_c   1.000
_cell.angle_alpha   90.00
_cell.angle_beta   90.00
_cell.angle_gamma   90.00
#
_symmetry.space_group_name_H-M   'P 1'
#
loop_
_entity.id
_entity.type
_entity.pdbx_description
1 polymer ?
#
loop_
_entity_poly.entity_id
_entity_poly.type
_entity_poly.pdbx_seq_one_letter_code
_entity_poly.pdbx_strand_id
1 'polypeptide(L)' 'MSSIMKINGEDCGKKPWMIRTFTWKKHQWKPAKNITAKFQGNGWIRMIVGDDLVPHAMDRFGIACFEGACG' A
#
# COMPACT_ATOMS: atom_id res chain seq x y z
N MET A 1 9.16 -6.01 -6.73
CA MET A 1 9.69 -5.78 -5.36
C MET A 1 8.62 -6.10 -4.33
N SER A 2 8.95 -6.69 -3.18
CA SER A 2 7.97 -7.04 -2.13
C SER A 2 8.42 -6.46 -0.78
N SER A 3 7.47 -5.87 -0.03
CA SER A 3 7.71 -5.33 1.31
C SER A 3 6.57 -5.69 2.26
N ILE A 4 6.88 -5.99 3.52
CA ILE A 4 5.89 -6.27 4.57
C ILE A 4 5.76 -5.02 5.44
N MET A 5 4.54 -4.50 5.56
CA MET A 5 4.22 -3.34 6.37
C MET A 5 3.42 -3.79 7.59
N LYS A 6 3.89 -3.44 8.79
CA LYS A 6 3.13 -3.62 10.03
C LYS A 6 2.15 -2.46 10.20
N ILE A 7 0.91 -2.79 10.56
CA ILE A 7 -0.14 -1.82 10.83
C ILE A 7 -0.59 -2.04 12.27
N ASN A 8 -0.48 -0.99 13.08
CA ASN A 8 -0.89 -0.98 14.48
C ASN A 8 -1.86 0.19 14.65
N GLY A 9 -3.14 -0.09 14.86
CA GLY A 9 -4.15 0.93 15.10
C GLY A 9 -5.56 0.49 14.71
N GLU A 10 -6.46 0.50 15.69
CA GLU A 10 -7.88 0.20 15.49
C GLU A 10 -8.58 1.19 14.55
N ASP A 11 -8.02 2.40 14.43
CA ASP A 11 -8.61 3.54 13.71
C ASP A 11 -7.95 3.86 12.36
N CYS A 12 -7.04 3.01 11.89
CA CYS A 12 -6.35 3.19 10.61
C CYS A 12 -7.32 3.31 9.42
N GLY A 13 -8.54 2.78 9.53
CA GLY A 13 -9.56 2.81 8.47
C GLY A 13 -10.34 4.12 8.34
N LYS A 14 -10.22 5.06 9.31
CA LYS A 14 -10.98 6.31 9.32
C LYS A 14 -10.67 7.23 8.14
N LYS A 15 -9.47 7.12 7.55
CA LYS A 15 -9.03 7.89 6.39
C LYS A 15 -8.46 6.96 5.33
N PRO A 16 -8.66 7.24 4.03
CA PRO A 16 -7.99 6.50 2.98
C PRO A 16 -6.48 6.69 3.07
N TRP A 17 -5.75 5.60 2.93
CA TRP A 17 -4.30 5.58 2.81
C TRP A 17 -3.92 5.91 1.38
N MET A 18 -2.87 6.69 1.18
CA MET A 18 -2.27 6.89 -0.14
C MET A 18 -0.94 6.15 -0.20
N ILE A 19 -0.86 5.16 -1.08
CA ILE A 19 0.38 4.42 -1.35
C ILE A 19 0.90 4.88 -2.70
N ARG A 20 2.11 5.44 -2.72
CA ARG A 20 2.71 6.03 -3.92
C ARG A 20 4.06 5.40 -4.21
N THR A 21 4.25 4.96 -5.44
CA THR A 21 5.53 4.46 -5.93
C THR A 21 6.31 5.57 -6.62
N PHE A 22 7.63 5.46 -6.58
CA PHE A 22 8.55 6.41 -7.18
C PHE A 22 9.53 5.66 -8.10
N THR A 23 9.90 6.31 -9.19
CA THR A 23 10.91 5.81 -10.14
C THR A 23 12.06 6.81 -10.21
N TRP A 24 13.29 6.30 -10.32
CA TRP A 24 14.48 7.13 -10.42
C TRP A 24 14.73 7.46 -11.89
N LYS A 25 14.55 8.74 -12.26
CA LYS A 25 14.75 9.23 -13.64
C LYS A 25 15.48 10.56 -13.63
N LYS A 26 16.51 10.70 -14.47
CA LYS A 26 17.31 11.94 -14.59
C LYS A 26 17.83 12.45 -13.24
N HIS A 27 18.40 11.54 -12.44
CA HIS A 27 18.95 11.84 -11.10
C HIS A 27 17.94 12.40 -10.09
N GLN A 28 16.64 12.10 -10.28
CA GLN A 28 15.57 12.55 -9.38
C GLN A 28 14.51 11.45 -9.21
N TRP A 29 13.94 11.36 -8.01
CA TRP A 29 12.77 10.52 -7.74
C TRP A 29 11.53 11.22 -8.31
N LYS A 30 10.82 10.53 -9.21
CA LYS A 30 9.55 11.01 -9.76
C LYS A 30 8.40 10.10 -9.35
N PRO A 31 7.23 10.64 -8.97
CA PRO A 31 6.04 9.83 -8.75
C PRO A 31 5.74 8.98 -9.99
N ALA A 32 5.47 7.70 -9.78
CA ALA A 32 5.12 6.77 -10.85
C ALA A 32 3.61 6.49 -10.85
N LYS A 33 3.12 5.82 -9.79
CA LYS A 33 1.71 5.47 -9.62
C LYS A 33 1.28 5.68 -8.18
N ASN A 34 -0.02 5.83 -7.97
CA ASN A 34 -0.64 5.88 -6.65
C ASN A 34 -1.88 5.01 -6.62
N ILE A 35 -2.14 4.44 -5.45
CA ILE A 35 -3.41 3.83 -5.11
C ILE A 35 -3.92 4.44 -3.82
N THR A 36 -5.22 4.33 -3.62
CA THR A 36 -5.86 4.63 -2.36
C THR A 36 -6.64 3.43 -1.86
N ALA A 37 -6.56 3.16 -0.57
CA ALA A 37 -7.29 2.08 0.08
C ALA A 37 -7.51 2.38 1.57
N LYS A 38 -8.59 1.85 2.15
CA LYS A 38 -8.85 1.95 3.60
C LYS A 38 -8.50 0.63 4.27
N PHE A 39 -7.45 0.63 5.09
CA PHE A 39 -7.00 -0.52 5.87
C PHE A 39 -7.29 -0.30 7.36
N GLN A 40 -7.79 -1.33 8.04
CA GLN A 40 -8.04 -1.30 9.49
C GLN A 40 -7.63 -2.61 10.14
N GLY A 41 -7.20 -2.55 11.40
CA GLY A 41 -6.85 -3.71 12.21
C GLY A 41 -5.43 -3.67 12.73
N ASN A 42 -5.02 -4.77 13.34
CA ASN A 42 -3.70 -4.93 13.95
C ASN A 42 -3.03 -6.16 13.36
N GLY A 43 -1.89 -5.96 12.68
CA GLY A 43 -1.21 -7.04 11.98
C GLY A 43 -0.28 -6.54 10.89
N TRP A 44 -0.29 -7.21 9.73
CA TRP A 44 0.61 -6.88 8.63
C TRP A 44 -0.06 -7.05 7.27
N ILE A 45 0.48 -6.30 6.30
CA ILE A 45 0.12 -6.38 4.89
C ILE A 45 1.39 -6.49 4.04
N ARG A 46 1.36 -7.32 3.01
CA ARG A 46 2.43 -7.44 2.03
C ARG A 46 2.08 -6.61 0.80
N MET A 47 2.92 -5.63 0.52
CA MET A 47 2.84 -4.83 -0.68
C MET A 47 3.80 -5.37 -1.73
N ILE A 48 3.30 -5.57 -2.93
CA ILE A 48 4.09 -5.96 -4.10
C ILE A 48 4.01 -4.83 -5.13
N VAL A 49 5.15 -4.42 -5.66
CA VAL A 49 5.23 -3.49 -6.79
C VAL A 49 5.70 -4.27 -8.01
N GLY A 50 4.84 -4.35 -9.02
CA GLY A 50 5.12 -4.96 -10.32
C GLY A 50 5.90 -4.03 -11.26
N ASP A 51 6.14 -4.49 -12.48
CA ASP A 51 6.91 -3.75 -13.49
C ASP A 51 6.18 -2.50 -14.00
N ASP A 52 4.85 -2.47 -13.88
CA ASP A 52 3.99 -1.32 -14.17
C ASP A 52 4.02 -0.24 -13.06
N LEU A 53 4.81 -0.49 -12.00
CA LEU A 53 4.97 0.34 -10.82
C LEU A 53 3.68 0.51 -10.00
N VAL A 54 2.65 -0.30 -10.24
CA VAL A 54 1.42 -0.28 -9.44
C VAL A 54 1.67 -1.10 -8.16
N PRO A 55 1.42 -0.51 -6.97
CA PRO A 55 1.47 -1.26 -5.73
C PRO A 55 0.19 -2.09 -5.56
N HIS A 56 0.34 -3.36 -5.18
CA HIS A 56 -0.74 -4.30 -4.89
C HIS A 56 -0.64 -4.82 -3.47
N ALA A 57 -1.76 -4.81 -2.76
CA ALA A 57 -1.91 -5.39 -1.43
C ALA A 57 -2.31 -6.87 -1.56
N MET A 58 -1.34 -7.77 -1.54
CA MET A 58 -1.57 -9.19 -1.88
C MET A 58 -1.91 -10.04 -0.65
N ASP A 59 -0.97 -10.14 0.30
CA ASP A 59 -1.15 -10.93 1.51
C ASP A 59 -1.45 -10.01 2.69
N ARG A 60 -2.34 -10.43 3.60
CA ARG A 60 -2.67 -9.68 4.81
C ARG A 60 -3.06 -10.60 5.96
N PHE A 61 -2.68 -10.23 7.17
CA PHE A 61 -3.06 -10.93 8.40
C PHE A 61 -3.48 -9.91 9.45
N GLY A 62 -4.65 -10.10 10.06
CA GLY A 62 -5.19 -9.18 11.07
C GLY A 62 -5.59 -7.80 10.54
N ILE A 63 -5.50 -7.59 9.22
CA ILE A 63 -5.83 -6.34 8.52
C ILE A 63 -6.97 -6.60 7.54
N ALA A 64 -8.03 -5.80 7.68
CA ALA A 64 -9.13 -5.74 6.74
C ALA A 64 -8.95 -4.53 5.81
N CYS A 65 -9.35 -4.69 4.54
CA CYS A 65 -9.44 -3.61 3.56
C CYS A 65 -10.88 -3.54 3.08
N PHE A 66 -11.49 -2.36 3.21
CA PHE A 66 -12.93 -2.17 3.01
C PHE A 66 -13.26 -1.35 1.77
N GLU A 67 -12.30 -0.59 1.25
CA GLU A 67 -12.51 0.32 0.12
C GLU A 67 -11.19 0.55 -0.63
N GLY A 68 -11.26 0.68 -1.95
CA GLY A 68 -10.12 1.01 -2.81
C GLY A 68 -9.34 -0.20 -3.32
N ALA A 69 -8.05 0.00 -3.58
CA ALA A 69 -7.16 -1.03 -4.14
C ALA A 69 -6.76 -2.06 -3.07
N CYS A 70 -7.69 -2.98 -2.77
CA CYS A 70 -7.54 -4.03 -1.77
C CYS A 70 -6.95 -5.35 -2.32
N GLY A 71 -6.68 -5.41 -3.63
CA GLY A 71 -6.18 -6.56 -4.39
C GLY A 71 -6.22 -6.27 -5.88
#